data_AF-A0A357ZKK9-F1
#
_entry.id   AF-A0A357ZKK9-F1
#
_cell.length_a   1.000
_cell.length_b   1.000
_cell.length_c   1.000
_cell.angle_alpha   90.00
_cell.angle_beta   90.00
_cell.angle_gamma   90.00
#
_symmetry.space_group_name_H-M   'P 1'
#
loop_
_entity.id
_entity.type
_entity.pdbx_description
1 polymer ?
#
loop_
_entity_poly.entity_id
_entity_poly.type
_entity_poly.pdbx_seq_one_letter_code
_entity_poly.pdbx_strand_id
1 'polypeptide(L)'
;MGHGNDHLFEDKSPRVFRKAIKDSGLNDGITDRRHKVVFHTLRHTFASWLVQAGYPIVLVSQLLGHSSINVTMRYAHLAPSQAREAVNLISRICRFNENTL
;
A
#
# COMPACT_ATOMS: atom_id res chain seq x y z
N MET A 1 -6.90 38.23 13.05
CA MET A 1 -7.17 36.90 12.47
C MET A 1 -6.10 36.61 11.42
N GLY A 2 -5.01 35.96 11.80
CA GLY A 2 -3.93 35.59 10.88
C GLY A 2 -4.13 34.16 10.41
N HIS A 3 -4.32 33.96 9.11
CA HIS A 3 -4.23 32.63 8.50
C HIS A 3 -2.74 32.28 8.39
N GLY A 4 -2.29 31.33 9.22
CA GLY A 4 -0.98 30.69 9.08
C GLY A 4 -0.97 29.90 7.79
N ASN A 5 -0.14 30.33 6.85
CA ASN A 5 0.18 29.57 5.65
C ASN A 5 1.25 28.54 6.04
N ASP A 6 0.80 27.44 6.65
CA ASP A 6 1.64 26.33 7.09
C ASP A 6 2.01 25.46 5.88
N HIS A 7 2.70 26.05 4.90
CA HIS A 7 3.24 25.32 3.75
C HIS A 7 4.51 24.56 4.20
N LEU A 8 4.32 23.48 4.97
CA LEU A 8 5.40 22.57 5.41
C LEU A 8 6.14 21.88 4.25
N PHE A 9 5.66 22.02 3.01
CA PHE A 9 6.33 21.51 1.82
C PHE A 9 6.26 22.57 0.72
N GLU A 10 7.35 23.32 0.60
CA GLU A 10 7.59 24.17 -0.57
C GLU A 10 7.50 23.30 -1.83
N ASP A 11 6.64 23.70 -2.78
CA ASP A 11 6.22 22.95 -3.97
C ASP A 11 7.39 22.65 -4.94
N LYS A 12 8.27 21.72 -4.54
CA LYS A 12 9.38 21.19 -5.35
C LYS A 12 9.24 19.69 -5.61
N SER A 13 8.14 19.09 -5.15
CA SER A 13 7.91 17.65 -5.13
C SER A 13 8.14 16.97 -6.49
N PRO A 14 7.63 17.48 -7.64
CA PRO A 14 7.78 16.77 -8.91
C PRO A 14 9.20 16.84 -9.52
N ARG A 15 10.00 17.86 -9.19
CA ARG A 15 11.33 18.08 -9.76
C ARG A 15 12.39 17.29 -9.01
N VAL A 16 12.30 17.26 -7.69
CA VAL A 16 13.24 16.52 -6.83
C VAL A 16 13.14 15.02 -7.11
N PHE A 17 11.93 14.47 -7.22
CA PHE A 17 11.76 13.05 -7.54
C PHE A 17 12.27 12.69 -8.94
N ARG A 18 11.97 13.51 -9.97
CA ARG A 18 12.50 13.26 -11.32
C ARG A 18 14.03 13.30 -11.34
N LYS A 19 14.63 14.23 -10.59
CA LYS A 19 16.09 14.29 -10.43
C LYS A 19 16.62 13.03 -9.74
N ALA A 20 16.02 12.60 -8.64
CA ALA A 20 16.42 11.37 -7.93
C ALA A 20 16.31 10.11 -8.81
N ILE A 21 15.23 9.97 -9.60
CA ILE A 21 15.06 8.85 -10.54
C ILE A 21 16.12 8.88 -11.64
N LYS A 22 16.48 10.06 -12.14
CA LYS A 22 17.56 10.21 -13.13
C LYS A 22 18.92 9.88 -12.52
N ASP A 23 19.22 10.41 -11.33
CA ASP A 23 20.49 10.23 -10.64
C ASP A 23 20.71 8.77 -10.17
N SER A 24 19.61 8.02 -9.92
CA SER A 24 19.65 6.59 -9.57
C SER A 24 19.66 5.65 -10.78
N GLY A 25 19.49 6.16 -12.00
CA GLY A 25 19.48 5.36 -13.22
C GLY A 25 18.29 4.40 -13.35
N LEU A 26 17.26 4.52 -12.50
CA LEU A 26 16.12 3.58 -12.45
C LEU A 26 15.29 3.54 -13.75
N ASN A 27 15.45 4.53 -14.62
CA ASN A 27 14.78 4.61 -15.92
C ASN A 27 15.77 4.50 -17.10
N ASP A 28 17.05 4.25 -16.85
CA ASP A 28 18.06 4.19 -17.91
C ASP A 28 17.86 2.93 -18.74
N GLY A 29 17.90 3.08 -20.07
CA GLY A 29 17.62 1.98 -21.01
C GLY A 29 16.14 1.58 -21.11
N ILE A 30 15.24 2.16 -20.32
CA ILE A 30 13.80 1.87 -20.40
C ILE A 30 13.14 2.74 -21.48
N THR A 31 12.84 2.11 -22.63
CA THR A 31 12.12 2.75 -23.74
C THR A 31 10.61 2.71 -23.54
N ASP A 32 10.07 1.61 -23.02
CA ASP A 32 8.64 1.45 -22.75
C ASP A 32 8.22 2.25 -21.50
N ARG A 33 7.24 3.13 -21.68
CA ARG A 33 6.63 3.93 -20.62
C ARG A 33 6.04 3.09 -19.48
N ARG A 34 5.56 1.88 -19.76
CA ARG A 34 4.94 0.99 -18.75
C ARG A 34 5.93 0.51 -17.70
N HIS A 35 7.21 0.44 -18.07
CA HIS A 35 8.28 0.00 -17.18
C HIS A 35 9.02 1.16 -16.51
N LYS A 36 8.65 2.42 -16.81
CA LYS A 36 9.25 3.57 -16.17
C LYS A 36 8.77 3.72 -14.73
N VAL A 37 9.73 3.91 -13.84
CA VAL A 37 9.48 4.30 -12.46
C VAL A 37 8.97 5.74 -12.45
N VAL A 38 7.76 5.90 -11.92
CA VAL A 38 7.07 7.18 -11.72
C VAL A 38 6.54 7.25 -10.29
N PHE A 39 6.00 8.40 -9.88
CA PHE A 39 5.41 8.54 -8.54
C PHE A 39 4.35 7.50 -8.22
N HIS A 40 3.53 7.12 -9.21
CA HIS A 40 2.54 6.06 -9.02
C HIS A 40 3.18 4.70 -8.72
N THR A 41 4.39 4.42 -9.19
CA THR A 41 5.14 3.19 -8.86
C THR A 41 5.39 3.08 -7.35
N LEU A 42 5.70 4.19 -6.67
CA LEU A 42 5.84 4.20 -5.20
C LEU A 42 4.52 3.87 -4.52
N ARG A 43 3.41 4.48 -4.98
CA ARG A 43 2.07 4.18 -4.48
C ARG A 43 1.70 2.71 -4.66
N HIS A 44 2.04 2.12 -5.81
CA HIS A 44 1.83 0.70 -6.09
C HIS A 44 2.68 -0.19 -5.16
N THR A 45 3.94 0.19 -4.93
CA THR A 45 4.88 -0.55 -4.06
C THR A 45 4.40 -0.55 -2.62
N PHE A 46 4.04 0.63 -2.09
CA PHE A 46 3.51 0.78 -0.74
C PHE A 46 2.25 -0.06 -0.51
N ALA A 47 1.29 -0.01 -1.44
CA ALA A 47 0.07 -0.81 -1.35
C ALA A 47 0.37 -2.31 -1.34
N SER A 48 1.25 -2.75 -2.24
CA SER A 48 1.62 -4.16 -2.38
C SER A 48 2.32 -4.69 -1.13
N TRP A 49 3.21 -3.92 -0.51
CA TRP A 49 3.91 -4.33 0.71
C TRP A 49 2.99 -4.44 1.91
N LEU A 50 2.09 -3.48 2.12
CA LEU A 50 1.15 -3.55 3.24
C LEU A 50 0.19 -4.74 3.11
N VAL A 51 -0.31 -5.01 1.91
CA VAL A 51 -1.20 -6.15 1.70
C VAL A 51 -0.46 -7.49 1.89
N GLN A 52 0.79 -7.59 1.41
CA GLN A 52 1.63 -8.77 1.66
C GLN A 52 1.96 -8.97 3.14
N ALA A 53 2.16 -7.88 3.88
CA ALA A 53 2.34 -7.92 5.33
C ALA A 53 1.07 -8.30 6.11
N GLY A 54 -0.05 -8.54 5.41
CA GLY A 54 -1.30 -9.00 6.02
C GLY A 54 -2.22 -7.88 6.50
N TYR A 55 -1.94 -6.62 6.18
CA TYR A 55 -2.82 -5.53 6.59
C TYR A 55 -4.15 -5.55 5.80
N PRO A 56 -5.28 -5.19 6.45
CA PRO A 56 -6.57 -5.14 5.79
C PRO A 56 -6.57 -4.15 4.62
N ILE A 57 -7.11 -4.58 3.48
CA ILE A 57 -7.14 -3.77 2.25
C ILE A 57 -7.89 -2.45 2.41
N VAL A 58 -8.89 -2.42 3.29
CA VAL A 58 -9.64 -1.21 3.66
C VAL A 58 -8.72 -0.19 4.31
N LEU A 59 -7.86 -0.63 5.24
CA LEU A 59 -6.89 0.23 5.91
C LEU A 59 -5.86 0.76 4.91
N VAL A 60 -5.34 -0.10 4.03
CA VAL A 60 -4.43 0.31 2.96
C VAL A 60 -5.07 1.37 2.05
N SER A 61 -6.36 1.22 1.73
CA SER A 61 -7.11 2.20 0.93
C SER A 61 -7.21 3.56 1.60
N GLN A 62 -7.42 3.60 2.93
CA GLN A 62 -7.48 4.83 3.72
C GLN A 62 -6.12 5.51 3.81
N LEU A 63 -5.04 4.74 4.05
CA LEU A 63 -3.67 5.27 4.09
C LEU A 63 -3.22 5.88 2.75
N LEU A 64 -3.71 5.34 1.64
CA LEU A 64 -3.47 5.87 0.31
C LEU A 64 -4.38 7.04 -0.07
N GLY A 65 -5.39 7.35 0.75
CA GLY A 65 -6.40 8.37 0.44
C GLY A 65 -7.18 8.06 -0.84
N HIS A 66 -7.43 6.78 -1.15
CA HIS A 66 -8.24 6.42 -2.31
C HIS A 66 -9.72 6.70 -2.04
N SER A 67 -10.34 7.52 -2.88
CA SER A 67 -11.78 7.80 -2.83
C SER A 67 -12.65 6.56 -3.09
N SER A 68 -12.09 5.53 -3.72
CA SER A 68 -12.76 4.26 -3.99
C SER A 68 -11.85 3.08 -3.67
N ILE A 69 -12.36 2.13 -2.90
CA ILE A 69 -11.67 0.89 -2.57
C ILE A 69 -11.36 0.04 -3.80
N ASN A 70 -12.13 0.18 -4.89
CA ASN A 70 -11.93 -0.57 -6.14
C ASN A 70 -10.52 -0.37 -6.72
N VAL A 71 -9.92 0.80 -6.53
CA VAL A 71 -8.54 1.08 -6.98
C VAL A 71 -7.54 0.24 -6.17
N THR A 72 -7.81 0.06 -4.88
CA THR A 72 -6.98 -0.73 -3.96
C THR A 72 -7.23 -2.23 -4.13
N MET A 73 -8.43 -2.66 -4.54
CA MET A 73 -8.78 -4.08 -4.75
C MET A 73 -7.85 -4.81 -5.72
N ARG A 74 -7.14 -4.08 -6.60
CA ARG A 74 -6.08 -4.66 -7.45
C ARG A 74 -5.04 -5.44 -6.65
N TYR A 75 -4.76 -5.08 -5.39
CA TYR A 75 -3.75 -5.76 -4.56
C TYR A 75 -4.32 -6.89 -3.70
N ALA A 76 -5.64 -7.12 -3.68
CA ALA A 76 -6.26 -8.11 -2.79
C ALA A 76 -5.67 -9.53 -2.94
N HIS A 77 -5.23 -9.88 -4.15
CA HIS A 77 -4.60 -11.16 -4.45
C HIS A 77 -3.23 -11.37 -3.79
N LEU A 78 -2.59 -10.28 -3.33
CA LEU A 78 -1.31 -10.34 -2.60
C LEU A 78 -1.51 -10.63 -1.12
N ALA A 79 -2.75 -10.63 -0.63
CA ALA A 79 -3.02 -10.88 0.77
C ALA A 79 -2.59 -12.31 1.12
N PRO A 80 -1.93 -12.53 2.26
CA PRO A 80 -1.69 -13.87 2.77
C PRO A 80 -3.02 -14.60 2.94
N SER A 81 -3.02 -15.95 2.97
CA SER A 81 -4.24 -16.75 3.07
C SER A 81 -4.93 -16.61 4.44
N GLN A 82 -5.52 -15.44 4.70
CA GLN A 82 -6.23 -15.09 5.93
C GLN A 82 -7.42 -16.01 6.17
N ALA A 83 -8.00 -16.57 5.08
CA ALA A 83 -9.08 -17.55 5.18
C ALA A 83 -8.66 -18.80 6.00
N ARG A 84 -7.43 -19.28 5.82
CA ARG A 84 -6.96 -20.48 6.53
C ARG A 84 -6.68 -20.19 8.01
N GLU A 85 -6.15 -19.00 8.30
CA GLU A 85 -5.95 -18.55 9.68
C GLU A 85 -7.27 -18.30 10.41
N ALA A 86 -8.26 -17.70 9.75
CA ALA A 86 -9.59 -17.48 10.33
C ALA A 86 -10.30 -18.80 10.66
N VAL A 87 -10.23 -19.79 9.78
CA VAL A 87 -10.78 -21.14 10.03
C VAL A 87 -10.04 -21.84 11.18
N ASN A 88 -8.70 -21.70 11.23
CA ASN A 88 -7.90 -22.23 12.33
C ASN A 88 -8.25 -21.58 13.67
N LEU A 89 -8.54 -20.27 13.69
CA LEU A 89 -8.96 -19.54 14.88
C LEU A 89 -10.29 -20.07 15.42
N ILE A 90 -11.30 -20.21 14.57
CA ILE A 90 -12.60 -20.77 14.98
C ILE A 90 -12.43 -22.21 15.50
N SER A 91 -11.64 -23.02 14.80
CA SER A 91 -11.35 -24.40 15.21
C SER A 91 -10.70 -24.47 16.60
N ARG A 92 -9.81 -23.52 16.94
CA ARG A 92 -9.20 -23.43 18.28
C ARG A 92 -10.20 -23.03 19.36
N ILE A 93 -11.08 -22.07 19.07
CA ILE A 93 -12.11 -21.59 20.01
C ILE A 93 -13.11 -22.72 20.33
N CYS A 94 -13.55 -23.49 19.33
CA CYS A 94 -14.47 -24.60 19.54
C CYS A 94 -13.83 -25.72 20.38
N ARG A 95 -12.59 -26.13 20.07
CA ARG A 95 -11.88 -27.17 20.84
C ARG A 95 -11.61 -26.78 22.30
N PHE A 96 -11.46 -25.49 22.59
CA PHE A 96 -11.28 -25.03 23.98
C PHE A 96 -12.56 -25.17 24.80
N ASN A 97 -13.73 -24.96 24.19
CA ASN A 97 -15.02 -25.10 24.88
C ASN A 97 -15.39 -26.55 25.20
N GLU A 98 -14.88 -27.53 24.44
CA GLU A 98 -15.17 -28.96 24.68
C GLU A 98 -14.35 -29.58 25.82
N ASN A 99 -13.25 -28.94 26.26
CA ASN A 99 -12.37 -29.45 27.32
C ASN A 99 -12.63 -28.84 28.71
N THR A 100 -13.68 -28.02 28.85
CA THR A 100 -14.01 -27.32 30.11
C THR A 100 -15.36 -27.76 30.70
N LEU A 101 -15.91 -28.89 30.22
CA LEU A 101 -17.08 -29.59 30.75
C LEU A 101 -16.69 -31.03 31.11
#